data_AF-A0A7V8W4R9-F1
#
_entry.id   AF-A0A7V8W4R9-F1
#
_cell.length_a   1.000
_cell.length_b   1.000
_cell.length_c   1.000
_cell.angle_alpha   90.00
_cell.angle_beta   90.00
_cell.angle_gamma   90.00
#
_symmetry.space_group_name_H-M   'P 1'
#
loop_
_entity.id
_entity.type
_entity.pdbx_description
1 polymer ?
#
loop_
_entity_poly.entity_id
_entity_poly.type
_entity_poly.pdbx_seq_one_letter_code
_entity_poly.pdbx_strand_id
1 'polypeptide(L)'
;MKAGWLVSVVLILAGCQTTAPLPKSVALDNTSFMGMWSTYRHCEAASDLDTMRSDAHQLDSAAHRSVIGMGHDVALPQVMKRWISEPANRLAVDPKAMAVACSLHTGQAALSAGRYELADEMFQAVLNYPEGVYPYYIKQAREGLAQLNVKANTPDTAALSSSFTAILASSTSRK
;
A
#
# COMPACT_ATOMS: atom_id res chain seq x y z
N MET A 1 -49.58 4.29 52.53
CA MET A 1 -49.03 4.89 51.28
C MET A 1 -47.57 5.33 51.49
N LYS A 2 -46.61 4.40 51.61
CA LYS A 2 -45.17 4.74 51.76
C LYS A 2 -44.21 3.77 51.05
N ALA A 3 -44.70 2.60 50.61
CA ALA A 3 -43.89 1.56 49.99
C ALA A 3 -43.61 1.77 48.48
N GLY A 4 -44.43 2.57 47.77
CA GLY A 4 -44.26 2.81 46.33
C GLY A 4 -43.07 3.70 45.98
N TRP A 5 -42.67 4.60 46.89
CA TRP A 5 -41.60 5.56 46.62
C TRP A 5 -40.21 4.91 46.65
N LEU A 6 -40.01 3.91 47.53
CA LEU A 6 -38.73 3.20 47.63
C LEU A 6 -38.43 2.33 46.39
N VAL A 7 -39.46 1.74 45.77
CA VAL A 7 -39.29 0.94 44.55
C VAL A 7 -38.90 1.81 43.36
N SER A 8 -39.46 3.02 43.28
CA SER A 8 -39.17 3.96 42.19
C SER A 8 -37.73 4.51 42.24
N VAL A 9 -37.15 4.68 43.43
CA VAL A 9 -35.76 5.17 43.58
C VAL A 9 -34.75 4.07 43.21
N VAL A 10 -35.03 2.82 43.56
CA VAL A 10 -34.12 1.68 43.24
C VAL A 10 -34.06 1.40 41.74
N LEU A 11 -35.18 1.56 41.01
CA LEU A 11 -35.22 1.41 39.55
C LEU A 11 -34.46 2.50 38.79
N ILE A 12 -34.38 3.72 39.34
CA ILE A 12 -33.65 4.84 38.70
C ILE A 12 -32.13 4.70 38.90
N LEU A 13 -31.66 4.14 40.03
CA LEU A 13 -30.22 3.92 40.27
C LEU A 13 -29.64 2.68 39.55
N ALA A 14 -30.47 1.72 39.14
CA ALA A 14 -30.01 0.55 38.39
C ALA A 14 -29.67 0.86 36.91
N GLY A 15 -30.01 2.06 36.42
CA GLY A 15 -29.83 2.45 35.01
C GLY A 15 -28.45 3.00 34.63
N CYS A 16 -27.53 3.21 35.58
CA CYS A 16 -26.30 4.00 35.32
C CYS A 16 -24.98 3.22 35.38
N GLN A 17 -24.99 1.89 35.54
CA GLN A 17 -23.77 1.07 35.64
C GLN A 17 -23.60 0.05 34.50
N THR A 18 -24.54 -0.04 33.56
CA THR A 18 -24.51 -1.04 32.46
C THR A 18 -23.89 -0.49 31.18
N THR A 19 -22.95 0.44 31.28
CA THR A 19 -22.00 0.70 30.19
C THR A 19 -20.76 -0.13 30.46
N ALA A 20 -20.82 -1.42 30.11
CA ALA A 20 -19.59 -2.17 29.91
C ALA A 20 -18.73 -1.35 28.95
N PRO A 21 -17.43 -1.12 29.25
CA PRO A 21 -16.58 -0.40 28.33
C PRO A 21 -16.66 -1.14 26.99
N LEU A 22 -17.18 -0.47 25.96
CA LEU A 22 -17.14 -1.02 24.61
C LEU A 22 -15.68 -1.41 24.38
N PRO A 23 -15.39 -2.64 23.92
CA PRO A 23 -14.03 -2.97 23.51
C PRO A 23 -13.63 -1.88 22.54
N LYS A 24 -12.59 -1.11 22.91
CA LYS A 24 -12.07 -0.04 22.08
C LYS A 24 -11.99 -0.63 20.68
N SER A 25 -12.71 -0.03 19.73
CA SER A 25 -12.57 -0.44 18.34
C SER A 25 -11.08 -0.53 18.10
N VAL A 26 -10.61 -1.65 17.56
CA VAL A 26 -9.20 -1.84 17.21
C VAL A 26 -8.90 -0.90 16.04
N ALA A 27 -8.94 0.40 16.33
CA ALA A 27 -8.25 1.42 15.62
C ALA A 27 -6.80 1.01 15.78
N LEU A 28 -6.19 0.66 14.65
CA LEU A 28 -4.76 0.46 14.51
C LEU A 28 -3.99 1.27 15.56
N ASP A 29 -3.20 0.59 16.40
CA ASP A 29 -2.44 1.27 17.46
C ASP A 29 -1.68 2.45 16.85
N ASN A 30 -1.77 3.62 17.49
CA ASN A 30 -1.18 4.87 17.01
C ASN A 30 0.31 4.70 16.71
N THR A 31 1.01 3.87 17.50
CA THR A 31 2.43 3.56 17.28
C THR A 31 2.66 2.82 15.96
N SER A 32 1.78 1.87 15.61
CA SER A 32 1.82 1.09 14.36
C SER A 32 1.51 1.97 13.15
N PHE A 33 0.49 2.83 13.26
CA PHE A 33 0.19 3.80 12.21
C PHE A 33 1.35 4.78 11.98
N MET A 34 1.89 5.36 13.06
CA MET A 34 3.01 6.31 12.96
C MET A 34 4.27 5.64 12.40
N GLY A 35 4.49 4.35 12.69
CA GLY A 35 5.55 3.56 12.06
C GLY A 35 5.38 3.48 10.53
N MET A 36 4.19 3.06 10.06
CA MET A 36 3.91 3.03 8.62
C MET A 36 4.00 4.41 7.98
N TRP A 37 3.49 5.45 8.64
CA TRP A 37 3.60 6.83 8.16
C TRP A 37 5.05 7.26 8.00
N SER A 38 5.91 6.93 8.97
CA SER A 38 7.34 7.18 8.87
C SER A 38 7.98 6.43 7.70
N THR A 39 7.68 5.14 7.52
CA THR A 39 8.22 4.35 6.40
C THR A 39 7.77 4.91 5.05
N TYR A 40 6.51 5.32 4.92
CA TYR A 40 6.00 5.95 3.69
C TYR A 40 6.71 7.26 3.37
N ARG A 41 6.87 8.13 4.38
CA ARG A 41 7.59 9.39 4.21
C ARG A 41 9.07 9.18 3.89
N HIS A 42 9.67 8.12 4.40
CA HIS A 42 11.02 7.71 4.04
C HIS A 42 11.10 7.26 2.59
N CYS A 43 10.17 6.41 2.14
CA CYS A 43 10.08 5.98 0.74
C CYS A 43 9.94 7.15 -0.25
N GLU A 44 9.11 8.16 0.08
CA GLU A 44 8.97 9.37 -0.75
C GLU A 44 10.24 10.22 -0.83
N ALA A 45 11.05 10.21 0.23
CA ALA A 45 12.26 11.03 0.32
C ALA A 45 13.53 10.28 -0.12
N ALA A 46 13.49 8.95 -0.18
CA ALA A 46 14.61 8.12 -0.52
C ALA A 46 14.98 8.23 -2.00
N SER A 47 16.29 8.24 -2.28
CA SER A 47 16.84 8.17 -3.65
C SER A 47 17.50 6.82 -3.94
N ASP A 48 17.81 6.05 -2.91
CA ASP A 48 18.38 4.72 -3.03
C ASP A 48 17.28 3.69 -3.30
N LEU A 49 17.40 3.01 -4.44
CA LEU A 49 16.35 2.13 -4.95
C LEU A 49 16.14 0.87 -4.10
N ASP A 50 17.18 0.38 -3.44
CA ASP A 50 17.05 -0.79 -2.57
C ASP A 50 16.38 -0.43 -1.24
N THR A 51 16.66 0.78 -0.73
CA THR A 51 15.93 1.39 0.39
C THR A 51 14.45 1.57 0.06
N MET A 52 14.13 2.19 -1.08
CA MET A 52 12.74 2.38 -1.53
C MET A 52 11.99 1.05 -1.68
N ARG A 53 12.67 0.03 -2.22
CA ARG A 53 12.13 -1.34 -2.32
C ARG A 53 11.87 -1.95 -0.94
N SER A 54 12.79 -1.78 0.00
CA SER A 54 12.63 -2.27 1.38
C SER A 54 11.45 -1.59 2.07
N ASP A 55 11.30 -0.28 1.92
CA ASP A 55 10.19 0.48 2.48
C ASP A 55 8.84 0.03 1.90
N ALA A 56 8.78 -0.20 0.59
CA ALA A 56 7.59 -0.72 -0.09
C ALA A 56 7.17 -2.09 0.48
N HIS A 57 8.12 -3.02 0.63
CA HIS A 57 7.86 -4.35 1.21
C HIS A 57 7.44 -4.27 2.69
N GLN A 58 8.04 -3.37 3.45
CA GLN A 58 7.68 -3.15 4.86
C GLN A 58 6.26 -2.60 4.99
N LEU A 59 5.90 -1.62 4.15
CA LEU A 59 4.55 -1.05 4.10
C LEU A 59 3.51 -2.07 3.67
N ASP A 60 3.79 -2.85 2.63
CA ASP A 60 2.87 -3.90 2.16
C ASP A 60 2.60 -4.93 3.26
N SER A 61 3.67 -5.40 3.90
CA SER A 61 3.59 -6.33 5.03
C SER A 61 2.79 -5.77 6.21
N ALA A 62 3.00 -4.48 6.53
CA ALA A 62 2.31 -3.82 7.65
C ALA A 62 0.83 -3.53 7.32
N ALA A 63 0.54 -3.11 6.08
CA ALA A 63 -0.81 -2.85 5.60
C ALA A 63 -1.69 -4.11 5.65
N HIS A 64 -1.15 -5.27 5.22
CA HIS A 64 -1.86 -6.55 5.32
C HIS A 64 -2.19 -6.95 6.77
N ARG A 65 -1.27 -6.69 7.72
CA ARG A 65 -1.51 -6.97 9.15
C ARG A 65 -2.50 -5.98 9.78
N SER A 66 -2.48 -4.72 9.35
CA SER A 66 -3.34 -3.65 9.89
C SER A 66 -4.84 -3.92 9.65
N VAL A 67 -5.19 -4.64 8.58
CA VAL A 67 -6.56 -5.03 8.26
C VAL A 67 -7.05 -6.20 9.13
N ILE A 68 -6.16 -7.14 9.48
CA ILE A 68 -6.50 -8.31 10.31
C ILE A 68 -6.91 -7.88 11.74
N GLY A 69 -6.42 -6.74 12.22
CA GLY A 69 -6.82 -6.19 13.53
C GLY A 69 -8.19 -5.50 13.55
N MET A 70 -8.68 -4.98 12.42
CA MET A 70 -9.95 -4.22 12.37
C MET A 70 -11.19 -5.12 12.27
N GLY A 71 -11.01 -6.37 11.84
CA GLY A 71 -12.01 -7.42 11.91
C GLY A 71 -12.26 -7.77 13.37
N HIS A 72 -13.23 -7.11 13.98
CA HIS A 72 -13.63 -7.46 15.33
C HIS A 72 -14.08 -8.92 15.34
N ASP A 73 -13.44 -9.73 16.20
CA ASP A 73 -14.11 -10.81 16.91
C ASP A 73 -15.23 -10.21 17.79
N VAL A 74 -16.21 -9.53 17.17
CA VAL A 74 -17.53 -9.53 17.77
C VAL A 74 -17.95 -10.98 17.67
N ALA A 75 -18.20 -11.62 18.81
CA ALA A 75 -18.83 -12.92 18.90
C ALA A 75 -20.28 -12.84 18.37
N LEU A 76 -20.42 -12.50 17.09
CA LEU A 76 -21.67 -12.49 16.36
C LEU A 76 -21.95 -13.93 15.96
N PRO A 77 -23.17 -14.44 16.22
CA PRO A 77 -23.64 -15.67 15.64
C PRO A 77 -23.37 -15.68 14.12
N GLN A 78 -22.88 -16.78 13.56
CA GLN A 78 -22.47 -16.86 12.15
C GLN A 78 -23.56 -16.39 11.17
N VAL A 79 -24.83 -16.55 11.54
CA VAL A 79 -26.01 -16.12 10.78
C VAL A 79 -26.04 -14.61 10.54
N MET A 80 -25.40 -13.81 11.39
CA MET A 80 -25.38 -12.35 11.32
C MET A 80 -24.14 -11.82 10.58
N LYS A 81 -23.03 -12.58 10.57
CA LYS A 81 -21.80 -12.20 9.84
C LYS A 81 -22.05 -12.01 8.35
N ARG A 82 -22.96 -12.78 7.73
CA ARG A 82 -23.34 -12.63 6.31
C ARG A 82 -24.09 -11.34 5.96
N TRP A 83 -24.64 -10.64 6.95
CA TRP A 83 -25.44 -9.42 6.75
C TRP A 83 -24.68 -8.15 7.13
N ILE A 84 -23.44 -8.28 7.56
CA ILE A 84 -22.60 -7.17 8.02
C ILE A 84 -21.50 -6.99 6.99
N SER A 85 -21.49 -5.81 6.36
CA SER A 85 -20.35 -5.39 5.54
C SER A 85 -19.13 -5.15 6.41
N GLU A 86 -17.95 -5.41 5.85
CA GLU A 86 -16.69 -5.11 6.54
C GLU A 86 -16.68 -3.63 6.98
N PRO A 87 -16.45 -3.33 8.26
CA PRO A 87 -16.45 -1.96 8.74
C PRO A 87 -15.42 -1.12 7.97
N ALA A 88 -15.85 0.03 7.47
CA ALA A 88 -14.93 0.94 6.79
C ALA A 88 -13.79 1.38 7.72
N ASN A 89 -12.56 1.34 7.21
CA ASN A 89 -11.38 1.85 7.89
C ASN A 89 -11.60 3.34 8.25
N ARG A 90 -11.47 3.70 9.53
CA ARG A 90 -11.66 5.07 10.05
C ARG A 90 -10.36 5.88 10.05
N LEU A 91 -9.26 5.34 9.54
CA LEU A 91 -7.99 6.06 9.45
C LEU A 91 -8.10 7.20 8.43
N ALA A 92 -7.46 8.34 8.74
CA ALA A 92 -7.38 9.47 7.81
C ALA A 92 -6.59 9.14 6.53
N VAL A 93 -5.77 8.09 6.59
CA VAL A 93 -4.96 7.59 5.48
C VAL A 93 -5.13 6.07 5.41
N ASP A 94 -5.34 5.54 4.20
CA ASP A 94 -5.42 4.10 3.96
C ASP A 94 -4.00 3.48 3.92
N PRO A 95 -3.63 2.59 4.86
CA PRO A 95 -2.32 1.93 4.86
C PRO A 95 -2.02 1.16 3.57
N LYS A 96 -3.04 0.56 2.94
CA LYS A 96 -2.86 -0.12 1.65
C LYS A 96 -2.54 0.88 0.55
N ALA A 97 -3.21 2.04 0.52
CA ALA A 97 -2.87 3.10 -0.42
C ALA A 97 -1.43 3.60 -0.25
N MET A 98 -0.92 3.70 0.99
CA MET A 98 0.49 4.07 1.24
C MET A 98 1.46 3.04 0.67
N ALA A 99 1.19 1.74 0.87
CA ALA A 99 2.00 0.66 0.30
C ALA A 99 1.99 0.70 -1.23
N VAL A 100 0.81 0.81 -1.84
CA VAL A 100 0.66 0.89 -3.30
C VAL A 100 1.38 2.12 -3.86
N ALA A 101 1.26 3.28 -3.21
CA ALA A 101 1.91 4.51 -3.64
C ALA A 101 3.44 4.38 -3.59
N CYS A 102 3.99 3.83 -2.50
CA CYS A 102 5.43 3.60 -2.40
C CYS A 102 5.93 2.60 -3.46
N SER A 103 5.24 1.47 -3.66
CA SER A 103 5.60 0.51 -4.72
C SER A 103 5.57 1.16 -6.11
N LEU A 104 4.53 1.95 -6.42
CA LEU A 104 4.46 2.65 -7.70
C LEU A 104 5.61 3.65 -7.87
N HIS A 105 5.92 4.42 -6.82
CA HIS A 105 7.01 5.39 -6.82
C HIS A 105 8.37 4.73 -7.04
N THR A 106 8.64 3.61 -6.33
CA THR A 106 9.84 2.80 -6.52
C THR A 106 9.95 2.25 -7.94
N GLY A 107 8.83 1.77 -8.51
CA GLY A 107 8.80 1.30 -9.90
C GLY A 107 9.14 2.40 -10.91
N GLN A 108 8.59 3.60 -10.73
CA GLN A 108 8.90 4.76 -11.57
C GLN A 108 10.36 5.19 -11.44
N ALA A 109 10.89 5.25 -10.22
CA ALA A 109 12.28 5.58 -9.96
C ALA A 109 13.23 4.54 -10.59
N ALA A 110 12.96 3.25 -10.39
CA ALA A 110 13.73 2.15 -10.97
C ALA A 110 13.72 2.17 -12.50
N LEU A 111 12.55 2.43 -13.11
CA LEU A 111 12.41 2.58 -14.56
C LEU A 111 13.27 3.74 -15.08
N SER A 112 13.25 4.88 -14.40
CA SER A 112 14.04 6.05 -14.78
C SER A 112 15.55 5.82 -14.64
N ALA A 113 15.96 5.00 -13.68
CA ALA A 113 17.35 4.63 -13.44
C ALA A 113 17.85 3.44 -14.30
N GLY A 114 17.00 2.88 -15.17
CA GLY A 114 17.35 1.73 -16.02
C GLY A 114 17.39 0.39 -15.27
N ARG A 115 16.92 0.33 -14.03
CA ARG A 115 16.79 -0.92 -13.25
C ARG A 115 15.49 -1.64 -13.59
N TYR A 116 15.42 -2.20 -14.79
CA TYR A 116 14.20 -2.75 -15.36
C TYR A 116 13.60 -3.92 -14.58
N GLU A 117 14.40 -4.83 -14.04
CA GLU A 117 13.91 -5.94 -13.22
C GLU A 117 13.23 -5.45 -11.93
N LEU A 118 13.82 -4.44 -11.27
CA LEU A 118 13.21 -3.83 -10.09
C LEU A 118 11.91 -3.11 -10.48
N ALA A 119 11.91 -2.38 -11.59
CA ALA A 119 10.73 -1.67 -12.05
C ALA A 119 9.57 -2.62 -12.35
N ASP A 120 9.84 -3.73 -13.05
CA ASP A 120 8.86 -4.78 -13.34
C ASP A 120 8.26 -5.35 -12.05
N GLU A 121 9.11 -5.75 -11.09
CA GLU A 121 8.65 -6.27 -9.81
C GLU A 121 7.75 -5.29 -9.07
N MET A 122 8.16 -4.02 -8.99
CA MET A 122 7.42 -3.00 -8.24
C MET A 122 6.08 -2.67 -8.91
N PHE A 123 6.02 -2.61 -10.25
CA PHE A 123 4.76 -2.42 -10.95
C PHE A 123 3.85 -3.65 -10.83
N GLN A 124 4.40 -4.87 -10.91
CA GLN A 124 3.62 -6.09 -10.67
C GLN A 124 3.07 -6.13 -9.24
N ALA A 125 3.83 -5.68 -8.24
CA ALA A 125 3.36 -5.58 -6.86
C ALA A 125 2.13 -4.68 -6.75
N VAL A 126 2.09 -3.56 -7.48
CA VAL A 126 0.89 -2.69 -7.56
C VAL A 126 -0.31 -3.44 -8.15
N LEU A 127 -0.10 -4.28 -9.17
CA LEU A 127 -1.18 -5.05 -9.82
C LEU A 127 -1.83 -6.12 -8.93
N ASN A 128 -1.19 -6.50 -7.81
CA ASN A 128 -1.77 -7.44 -6.85
C ASN A 128 -2.92 -6.83 -6.03
N TYR A 129 -3.11 -5.51 -6.10
CA TYR A 129 -4.17 -4.81 -5.39
C TYR A 129 -5.49 -4.78 -6.19
N PRO A 130 -6.67 -4.76 -5.53
CA PRO A 130 -7.96 -4.76 -6.22
C PRO A 130 -8.16 -3.50 -7.08
N GLU A 131 -8.33 -3.68 -8.40
CA GLU A 131 -8.47 -2.58 -9.35
C GLU A 131 -9.68 -1.67 -9.06
N GLY A 132 -10.79 -2.24 -8.57
CA GLY A 132 -11.97 -1.46 -8.19
C GLY A 132 -11.73 -0.49 -7.03
N VAL A 133 -10.67 -0.68 -6.26
CA VAL A 133 -10.33 0.14 -5.09
C VAL A 133 -9.19 1.11 -5.41
N TYR A 134 -8.19 0.68 -6.20
CA TYR A 134 -6.99 1.44 -6.51
C TYR A 134 -6.79 1.72 -8.02
N PRO A 135 -7.82 2.16 -8.78
CA PRO A 135 -7.77 2.17 -10.25
C PRO A 135 -6.69 3.10 -10.81
N TYR A 136 -6.43 4.23 -10.14
CA TYR A 136 -5.39 5.18 -10.54
C TYR A 136 -4.00 4.53 -10.53
N TYR A 137 -3.65 3.85 -9.44
CA TYR A 137 -2.34 3.23 -9.27
C TYR A 137 -2.14 2.06 -10.24
N ILE A 138 -3.17 1.25 -10.43
CA ILE A 138 -3.16 0.14 -11.40
C ILE A 138 -2.92 0.66 -12.82
N LYS A 139 -3.60 1.74 -13.21
CA LYS A 139 -3.40 2.38 -14.52
C LYS A 139 -1.94 2.83 -14.70
N GLN A 140 -1.38 3.52 -13.71
CA GLN A 140 0.01 3.99 -13.74
C GLN A 140 1.01 2.82 -13.81
N ALA A 141 0.79 1.75 -13.06
CA ALA A 141 1.66 0.56 -13.11
C ALA A 141 1.63 -0.12 -14.49
N ARG A 142 0.45 -0.25 -15.11
CA ARG A 142 0.32 -0.79 -16.48
C ARG A 142 1.03 0.09 -17.51
N GLU A 143 0.94 1.41 -17.38
CA GLU A 143 1.67 2.35 -18.23
C GLU A 143 3.19 2.19 -18.04
N GLY A 144 3.67 1.97 -16.81
CA GLY A 144 5.08 1.67 -16.51
C GLY A 144 5.58 0.37 -17.13
N LEU A 145 4.80 -0.72 -17.02
CA LEU A 145 5.11 -2.01 -17.66
C LEU A 145 5.14 -1.92 -19.19
N ALA A 146 4.23 -1.14 -19.79
CA ALA A 146 4.26 -0.88 -21.23
C ALA A 146 5.57 -0.17 -21.65
N GLN A 147 6.03 0.80 -20.84
CA GLN A 147 7.31 1.49 -21.08
C GLN A 147 8.52 0.56 -20.94
N LEU A 148 8.51 -0.36 -19.99
CA LEU A 148 9.56 -1.38 -19.83
C LEU A 148 9.69 -2.25 -21.07
N ASN A 149 8.57 -2.73 -21.61
CA ASN A 149 8.54 -3.55 -22.82
C ASN A 149 9.08 -2.80 -24.05
N VAL A 150 8.83 -1.48 -24.14
CA VAL A 150 9.41 -0.66 -25.21
C VAL A 150 10.92 -0.53 -25.02
N LYS A 151 11.38 -0.15 -23.83
CA LYS A 151 12.81 0.07 -23.55
C LYS A 151 13.64 -1.20 -23.66
N ALA A 152 13.13 -2.34 -23.19
CA ALA A 152 13.82 -3.64 -23.29
C ALA A 152 13.96 -4.14 -24.73
N ASN A 153 13.02 -3.79 -25.61
CA ASN A 153 13.02 -4.16 -27.02
C ASN A 153 13.69 -3.14 -27.93
N THR A 154 14.16 -2.00 -27.40
CA THR A 154 14.89 -1.03 -28.19
C THR A 154 16.36 -1.48 -28.22
N PRO A 155 16.91 -1.95 -29.35
CA PRO A 155 18.33 -2.26 -29.42
C PRO A 155 19.12 -0.98 -29.13
N ASP A 156 20.12 -1.06 -28.25
CA ASP A 156 21.01 0.05 -27.89
C ASP A 156 21.61 0.68 -29.15
N THR A 157 20.94 1.69 -29.66
CA THR A 157 21.33 2.43 -30.87
C THR A 157 22.63 3.19 -30.65
N ALA A 158 23.01 3.40 -29.38
CA ALA A 158 24.32 3.89 -28.98
C ALA A 158 25.47 2.92 -29.35
N ALA A 159 25.26 1.60 -29.26
CA ALA A 159 26.27 0.60 -29.65
C ALA A 159 26.42 0.49 -31.18
N LEU A 160 25.33 0.72 -31.92
CA LEU A 160 25.35 0.74 -33.38
C LEU A 160 26.09 1.98 -33.92
N SER A 161 25.94 3.15 -33.31
CA SER A 161 26.66 4.36 -33.75
C SER A 161 28.18 4.23 -33.59
N SER A 162 28.68 3.58 -32.53
CA SER A 162 30.12 3.36 -32.35
C SER A 162 30.71 2.37 -33.36
N SER A 163 29.90 1.43 -33.83
CA SER A 163 30.34 0.41 -34.79
C SER A 163 30.47 0.98 -36.22
N PHE A 164 29.59 1.91 -36.61
CA PHE A 164 29.70 2.58 -37.91
C PHE A 164 30.92 3.50 -38.02
N THR A 165 31.32 4.19 -36.95
CA THR A 165 32.52 5.06 -36.96
C THR A 165 33.81 4.24 -37.08
N ALA A 166 33.88 3.06 -36.45
CA ALA A 166 35.03 2.16 -36.56
C ALA A 166 35.19 1.57 -37.98
N ILE A 167 34.08 1.27 -38.66
CA ILE A 167 34.10 0.77 -40.04
C ILE A 167 34.54 1.87 -41.03
N LEU A 168 34.09 3.11 -40.84
CA LEU A 168 34.53 4.24 -41.68
C LEU A 168 36.01 4.60 -41.49
N ALA A 169 36.56 4.46 -40.27
CA ALA A 169 37.98 4.71 -40.00
C ALA A 169 38.89 3.65 -40.64
N SER A 170 38.48 2.38 -40.72
CA SER A 170 39.28 1.31 -41.35
C SER A 170 39.28 1.34 -42.89
N SER A 171 38.29 2.01 -43.50
CA SER A 171 38.17 2.17 -44.95
C SER A 171 39.11 3.23 -45.55
N THR A 172 39.64 4.15 -44.76
CA THR A 172 40.48 5.26 -45.27
C THR A 172 41.98 4.96 -45.21
N SER A 173 42.39 3.86 -44.56
CA SER A 173 43.79 3.42 -44.44
C SER A 173 44.17 2.32 -45.45
N ARG A 174 43.56 2.33 -46.65
CA ARG A 174 43.94 1.45 -47.77
C ARG A 174 44.08 2.27 -49.06
N LYS A 175 45.13 3.10 -49.11
CA LYS A 175 45.70 3.66 -50.33
C LYS A 175 47.22 3.72 -50.19
#